data_AF-A0A7K0U0K5-F1
#
_entry.id   AF-A0A7K0U0K5-F1
#
_cell.length_a   1.000
_cell.length_b   1.000
_cell.length_c   1.000
_cell.angle_alpha   90.00
_cell.angle_beta   90.00
_cell.angle_gamma   90.00
#
_symmetry.space_group_name_H-M   'P 1'
#
loop_
_entity.id
_entity.type
_entity.pdbx_description
1 polymer ?
#
loop_
_entity_poly.entity_id
_entity_poly.type
_entity_poly.pdbx_seq_one_letter_code
_entity_poly.pdbx_strand_id
1 'polypeptide(L)'
;MSVVFRLWPRRRPSRERARPASTIRFVTGHLISAAGLVGSVVRNQAGGEIGRIKDIVVRWDDAAYPQVTGLVIRVGRRITFLHATNIA
;
A
#
# COMPACT_ATOMS: atom_id res chain seq x y z
N MET A 1 -3.16 -22.39 7.05
CA MET A 1 -2.38 -21.77 8.15
C MET A 1 -2.38 -20.26 7.93
N SER A 2 -3.25 -19.54 8.62
CA SER A 2 -3.52 -18.12 8.36
C SER A 2 -2.57 -17.24 9.16
N VAL A 3 -1.75 -16.42 8.49
CA VAL A 3 -0.88 -15.44 9.15
C VAL A 3 -1.54 -14.06 9.08
N VAL A 4 -2.11 -13.63 10.21
CA VAL A 4 -2.67 -12.29 10.40
C VAL A 4 -1.52 -11.31 10.66
N PHE A 5 -1.23 -10.43 9.69
CA PHE A 5 -0.27 -9.33 9.89
C PHE A 5 -0.98 -8.13 10.56
N ARG A 6 -0.81 -8.02 11.87
CA ARG A 6 -1.22 -6.86 12.67
C ARG A 6 -0.14 -5.77 12.56
N LEU A 7 -0.34 -4.80 11.68
CA LEU A 7 0.53 -3.61 11.57
C LEU A 7 0.18 -2.61 12.69
N TRP A 8 1.09 -2.42 13.65
CA TRP A 8 0.98 -1.40 14.69
C TRP A 8 1.59 -0.07 14.21
N PRO A 9 0.90 1.08 14.33
CA PRO A 9 1.46 2.37 13.96
C PRO A 9 2.30 2.93 15.11
N ARG A 10 3.53 3.37 14.81
CA ARG A 10 4.30 4.25 15.70
C ARG A 10 3.52 5.55 15.92
N ARG A 11 2.90 5.69 17.11
CA ARG A 11 2.18 6.91 17.51
C ARG A 11 3.18 8.06 17.71
N ARG A 12 2.96 9.18 17.01
CA ARG A 12 3.30 10.53 17.50
C ARG A 12 1.98 11.33 17.56
N PRO A 13 1.72 12.08 18.65
CA PRO A 13 0.45 12.75 18.84
C PRO A 13 0.41 14.02 18.00
N SER A 14 -0.50 14.09 17.02
CA SER A 14 -0.87 15.34 16.36
C SER A 14 -2.34 15.59 16.64
N ARG A 15 -2.61 16.77 17.21
CA ARG A 15 -3.90 17.25 17.71
C ARG A 15 -5.11 16.84 16.86
N GLU A 16 -6.03 16.22 17.58
CA GLU A 16 -7.45 16.11 17.38
C GLU A 16 -8.08 17.19 16.48
N ARG A 17 -8.69 16.73 15.38
CA ARG A 17 -9.84 17.40 14.78
C ARG A 17 -10.90 16.33 14.57
N ALA A 18 -11.91 16.35 15.43
CA ALA A 18 -13.10 15.52 15.29
C ALA A 18 -13.72 15.76 13.89
N ARG A 19 -13.73 14.72 13.07
CA ARG A 19 -14.47 14.68 11.80
C ARG A 19 -15.40 13.45 11.80
N PRO A 20 -16.52 13.49 11.07
CA PRO A 20 -17.66 12.58 11.27
C PRO A 20 -17.27 11.11 11.13
N ALA A 21 -17.63 10.32 12.15
CA ALA A 21 -17.12 8.98 12.40
C ALA A 21 -17.70 7.86 11.50
N SER A 22 -18.55 8.17 10.51
CA SER A 22 -19.23 7.16 9.68
C SER A 22 -18.53 6.93 8.34
N THR A 23 -18.26 7.98 7.55
CA THR A 23 -17.59 7.86 6.24
C THR A 23 -16.11 7.50 6.38
N ILE A 24 -15.43 8.07 7.37
CA ILE A 24 -14.01 7.80 7.65
C ILE A 24 -13.80 6.31 7.96
N ARG A 25 -14.78 5.64 8.60
CA ARG A 25 -14.62 4.25 9.05
C ARG A 25 -14.63 3.24 7.90
N PHE A 26 -15.44 3.47 6.86
CA PHE A 26 -15.42 2.69 5.62
C PHE A 26 -14.11 2.90 4.85
N VAL A 27 -13.70 4.16 4.73
CA VAL A 27 -12.47 4.53 4.03
C VAL A 27 -11.24 3.96 4.76
N THR A 28 -11.18 4.01 6.09
CA THR A 28 -10.03 3.49 6.89
C THR A 28 -9.82 1.98 6.75
N GLY A 29 -10.87 1.20 6.48
CA GLY A 29 -10.74 -0.24 6.23
C GLY A 29 -10.11 -0.58 4.87
N HIS A 30 -10.13 0.37 3.93
CA HIS A 30 -9.65 0.20 2.55
C HIS A 30 -8.47 1.12 2.20
N LEU A 31 -8.02 1.97 3.13
CA LEU A 31 -6.87 2.84 2.93
C LEU A 31 -5.59 2.17 3.45
N ILE A 32 -4.59 2.13 2.58
CA ILE A 32 -3.22 1.75 2.92
C ILE A 32 -2.37 3.01 2.85
N SER A 33 -1.46 3.17 3.82
CA SER A 33 -0.47 4.25 3.77
C SER A 33 0.48 4.04 2.58
N ALA A 34 0.49 4.98 1.64
CA ALA A 34 1.42 4.96 0.51
C ALA A 34 2.89 4.93 0.98
N ALA A 35 3.23 5.75 1.97
CA ALA A 35 4.58 5.77 2.56
C ALA A 35 4.92 4.46 3.28
N GLY A 36 3.92 3.79 3.87
CA GLY A 36 4.12 2.47 4.48
C GLY A 36 4.29 1.35 3.45
N LEU A 37 3.77 1.52 2.25
CA LEU A 37 3.88 0.55 1.17
C LEU A 37 5.29 0.53 0.57
N VAL A 38 5.94 1.70 0.44
CA VAL A 38 7.33 1.78 -0.04
C VAL A 38 8.27 1.07 0.95
N GLY A 39 9.12 0.17 0.44
CA GLY A 39 10.04 -0.65 1.24
C GLY A 39 9.43 -1.93 1.81
N SER A 40 8.10 -2.10 1.71
CA SER A 40 7.42 -3.32 2.13
C SER A 40 7.83 -4.53 1.31
N VAL A 41 7.79 -5.70 1.94
CA VAL A 41 8.16 -6.98 1.33
C VAL A 41 7.09 -7.40 0.31
N VAL A 42 7.54 -7.80 -0.88
CA VAL A 42 6.70 -8.43 -1.91
C VAL A 42 6.86 -9.94 -1.78
N ARG A 43 5.74 -10.65 -1.75
CA ARG A 43 5.70 -12.11 -1.68
C ARG A 43 5.10 -12.70 -2.95
N ASN A 44 5.55 -13.90 -3.31
CA ASN A 44 4.90 -14.70 -4.35
C ASN A 44 3.67 -15.44 -3.79
N GLN A 45 2.97 -16.15 -4.67
CA GLN A 45 1.76 -16.90 -4.33
C GLN A 45 2.01 -18.03 -3.31
N ALA A 46 3.24 -18.56 -3.25
CA ALA A 46 3.66 -19.54 -2.24
C ALA A 46 4.05 -18.91 -0.90
N GLY A 47 3.96 -17.58 -0.76
CA GLY A 47 4.32 -16.83 0.45
C GLY A 47 5.82 -16.51 0.59
N GLY A 48 6.65 -16.91 -0.39
CA GLY A 48 8.08 -16.61 -0.41
C GLY A 48 8.37 -15.14 -0.72
N GLU A 49 9.31 -14.54 0.01
CA GLU A 49 9.79 -13.17 -0.25
C GLU A 49 10.55 -13.13 -1.59
N ILE A 50 10.10 -12.28 -2.50
CA ILE A 50 10.71 -12.07 -3.81
C ILE A 50 11.40 -10.72 -3.95
N GLY A 51 11.11 -9.77 -3.05
CA GLY A 51 11.66 -8.44 -3.16
C GLY A 51 10.98 -7.39 -2.31
N ARG A 52 11.15 -6.13 -2.70
CA ARG A 52 10.58 -4.98 -1.99
C ARG A 52 9.98 -3.96 -2.94
N ILE A 53 8.95 -3.28 -2.48
CA ILE A 53 8.34 -2.16 -3.20
C ILE A 53 9.30 -0.98 -3.17
N LYS A 54 9.51 -0.34 -4.31
CA LYS A 54 10.37 0.84 -4.49
C LYS A 54 9.58 2.11 -4.74
N ASP A 55 8.47 2.01 -5.46
CA ASP A 55 7.64 3.16 -5.78
C ASP A 55 6.20 2.77 -6.11
N ILE A 56 5.30 3.76 -6.11
CA ILE A 56 3.90 3.65 -6.50
C ILE A 56 3.67 4.48 -7.74
N VAL A 57 3.08 3.88 -8.77
CA VAL A 57 2.76 4.55 -10.02
C VAL A 57 1.28 4.90 -10.03
N VAL A 58 0.99 6.19 -10.12
CA VAL A 58 -0.36 6.73 -10.25
C VAL A 58 -0.53 7.34 -11.62
N ARG A 59 -1.71 7.14 -12.22
CA ARG A 59 -2.10 7.85 -13.42
C ARG A 59 -2.38 9.30 -13.03
N TRP A 60 -1.65 10.25 -13.62
CA TRP A 60 -1.92 11.66 -13.43
C TRP A 60 -2.99 12.11 -14.42
N ASP A 61 -4.21 12.34 -13.93
CA ASP A 61 -5.36 12.85 -14.67
C ASP A 61 -6.19 13.82 -13.80
N ASP A 62 -7.25 14.39 -14.36
CA ASP A 62 -8.12 15.34 -13.65
C ASP A 62 -9.09 14.68 -12.66
N ALA A 63 -8.92 13.38 -12.34
CA ALA A 63 -9.78 12.71 -11.39
C ALA A 63 -9.49 13.18 -9.95
N ALA A 64 -10.55 13.31 -9.16
CA ALA A 64 -10.43 13.67 -7.74
C ALA A 64 -9.61 12.65 -6.91
N TYR A 65 -9.56 11.39 -7.37
CA TYR A 65 -8.74 10.32 -6.82
C TYR A 65 -8.01 9.61 -7.97
N PRO A 66 -6.78 10.02 -8.29
CA PRO A 66 -6.02 9.44 -9.38
C PRO A 66 -5.83 7.93 -9.16
N GLN A 67 -6.04 7.14 -10.21
CA GLN A 67 -5.98 5.68 -10.09
C GLN A 67 -4.54 5.20 -9.95
N VAL A 68 -4.29 4.30 -9.00
CA VAL A 68 -3.02 3.57 -8.90
C VAL A 68 -2.95 2.58 -10.06
N THR A 69 -1.98 2.76 -10.95
CA THR A 69 -1.77 1.88 -12.11
C THR A 69 -0.93 0.66 -11.75
N GLY A 70 0.01 0.83 -10.82
CA GLY A 70 0.89 -0.26 -10.42
C GLY A 70 1.96 0.16 -9.43
N LEU A 71 2.88 -0.76 -9.20
CA LEU A 71 3.99 -0.63 -8.26
C LEU A 71 5.31 -0.88 -8.99
N VAL A 72 6.35 -0.16 -8.61
CA VAL A 72 7.71 -0.50 -8.99
C VAL A 72 8.29 -1.36 -7.88
N ILE A 73 8.75 -2.56 -8.21
CA ILE A 73 9.34 -3.50 -7.25
C ILE A 73 10.79 -3.80 -7.63
N ARG A 74 11.60 -4.09 -6.63
CA ARG A 74 12.95 -4.62 -6.82
C ARG A 74 12.97 -6.11 -6.49
N VAL A 75 13.32 -6.93 -7.48
CA VAL A 75 13.51 -8.38 -7.35
C VAL A 75 15.00 -8.69 -7.55
N GLY A 76 15.68 -9.03 -6.46
CA GLY A 76 17.15 -9.16 -6.46
C GLY A 76 17.86 -7.88 -6.95
N ARG A 77 18.49 -7.97 -8.13
CA ARG A 77 19.22 -6.86 -8.78
C ARG A 77 18.41 -6.14 -9.86
N ARG A 78 17.17 -6.57 -10.15
CA ARG A 78 16.33 -6.02 -11.20
C ARG A 78 15.21 -5.16 -10.63
N ILE A 79 14.82 -4.15 -11.38
CA ILE A 79 13.65 -3.32 -11.12
C ILE A 79 12.57 -3.72 -12.12
N THR A 80 11.36 -3.95 -11.64
CA THR A 80 10.24 -4.44 -12.43
C THR A 80 8.99 -3.64 -12.11
N PHE A 81 8.18 -3.35 -13.12
CA PHE A 81 6.86 -2.79 -12.95
C PHE A 81 5.84 -3.91 -12.73
N LEU A 82 5.02 -3.80 -11.68
CA LEU A 82 3.93 -4.69 -11.34
C LEU A 82 2.61 -3.93 -11.52
N HIS A 83 1.83 -4.32 -12.52
CA HIS A 83 0.51 -3.72 -12.76
C HIS A 83 -0.45 -4.03 -11.60
N ALA A 84 -1.33 -3.09 -11.25
CA ALA A 84 -2.24 -3.23 -10.11
C ALA A 84 -3.18 -4.44 -10.22
N THR A 85 -3.52 -4.86 -11.44
CA THR A 85 -4.34 -6.08 -11.69
C THR A 85 -3.64 -7.38 -11.33
N ASN A 86 -2.33 -7.37 -11.13
CA ASN A 86 -1.53 -8.55 -10.77
C ASN A 86 -1.28 -8.64 -9.26
N ILE A 87 -1.95 -7.81 -8.46
CA ILE A 87 -1.90 -7.82 -7.00
C ILE A 87 -3.14 -8.56 -6.50
N ALA A 88 -2.94 -9.55 -5.63
CA ALA A 88 -3.99 -10.39 -5.06
C ALA A 88 -4.19 -10.12 -3.56
#